data_AF-A0A8D8FKR5-F1
#
_entry.id   AF-A0A8D8FKR5-F1
#
_cell.length_a   1.000
_cell.length_b   1.000
_cell.length_c   1.000
_cell.angle_alpha   90.00
_cell.angle_beta   90.00
_cell.angle_gamma   90.00
#
_symmetry.space_group_name_H-M   'P 1'
#
loop_
_entity.id
_entity.type
_entity.pdbx_description
1 polymer ?
#
loop_
_entity_poly.entity_id
_entity_poly.type
_entity_poly.pdbx_seq_one_letter_code
_entity_poly.pdbx_strand_id
1 'polypeptide(L)'
;MKLICETCVVNRSGPPSGGKRAFQKTVLAVGNDKKGSSSEEPIIMLITNSNKSGTRYGLRKNVGKIFTRFLAEGKATISFQIPEHDVQIKSEVVQLTGFLKVLRAVLTGG
;
A
#
# COMPACT_ATOMS: atom_id res chain seq x y z
N MET A 1 -9.64 -2.50 -6.99
CA MET A 1 -10.17 -1.33 -6.24
C MET A 1 -9.13 -0.21 -6.25
N LYS A 2 -9.55 1.06 -6.20
CA LYS A 2 -8.64 2.23 -6.07
C LYS A 2 -9.00 3.03 -4.82
N LEU A 3 -8.01 3.62 -4.16
CA LEU A 3 -8.14 4.50 -3.01
C LEU A 3 -7.33 5.77 -3.27
N ILE A 4 -7.99 6.93 -3.22
CA ILE A 4 -7.32 8.22 -3.22
C ILE A 4 -7.01 8.56 -1.76
N CYS A 5 -5.73 8.78 -1.47
CA CYS A 5 -5.25 8.92 -0.10
C CYS A 5 -3.97 9.76 -0.06
N GLU A 6 -3.45 9.97 1.13
CA GLU A 6 -2.09 10.41 1.32
C GLU A 6 -1.26 9.26 1.88
N THR A 7 -0.03 9.10 1.38
CA THR A 7 0.87 8.07 1.90
C THR A 7 2.23 8.63 2.28
N CYS A 8 2.87 7.98 3.25
CA CYS A 8 4.27 8.17 3.59
C CYS A 8 4.96 6.80 3.56
N VAL A 9 6.01 6.66 2.75
CA VAL A 9 6.81 5.43 2.67
C VAL A 9 7.99 5.55 3.63
N VAL A 10 8.14 4.55 4.49
CA VAL A 10 9.22 4.49 5.47
C VAL A 10 10.07 3.26 5.18
N ASN A 11 11.34 3.48 4.85
CA ASN A 11 12.28 2.38 4.62
C ASN A 11 12.78 1.86 5.98
N ARG A 12 12.73 0.54 6.20
CA ARG A 12 13.22 -0.07 7.45
C ARG A 12 14.69 -0.46 7.39
N SER A 13 15.22 -0.75 6.20
CA SER A 13 16.59 -1.25 6.00
C SER A 13 17.66 -0.16 5.82
N GLY A 14 17.27 1.11 5.74
CA GLY A 14 18.19 2.23 5.50
C GLY A 14 18.19 3.25 6.64
N PRO A 15 19.19 4.17 6.67
CA PRO A 15 19.12 5.34 7.52
C PRO A 15 17.80 6.08 7.27
N PRO A 16 17.21 6.74 8.28
CA PRO A 16 16.08 7.63 8.04
C PRO A 16 16.47 8.56 6.90
N SER A 17 15.74 8.49 5.78
CA SER A 17 15.98 9.40 4.66
C SER A 17 15.99 10.81 5.22
N GLY A 18 17.12 11.52 5.12
CA GLY A 18 17.34 12.82 5.78
C GLY A 18 16.36 13.93 5.36
N GLY A 19 15.45 13.65 4.43
CA GLY A 19 14.30 14.48 4.09
C GLY A 19 13.15 14.36 5.09
N LYS A 20 12.35 15.43 5.20
CA LYS A 20 11.13 15.41 6.01
C LYS A 20 10.19 14.31 5.52
N ARG A 21 9.81 13.38 6.41
CA ARG A 21 8.75 12.39 6.18
C ARG A 21 7.44 13.11 5.92
N ALA A 22 7.14 13.35 4.65
CA ALA A 22 5.94 14.05 4.22
C ALA A 22 4.93 13.05 3.67
N PHE A 23 3.68 13.25 4.02
CA PHE A 23 2.57 12.58 3.35
C PHE A 23 2.39 13.20 1.97
N GLN A 24 2.21 12.37 0.96
CA GLN A 24 2.00 12.81 -0.42
C GLN A 24 0.70 12.25 -0.97
N LYS A 25 -0.03 13.05 -1.75
CA LYS A 25 -1.21 12.59 -2.49
C LYS A 25 -0.84 11.39 -3.35
N THR A 26 -1.61 10.33 -3.17
CA THR A 26 -1.33 9.00 -3.68
C THR A 26 -2.63 8.33 -4.13
N VAL A 27 -2.55 7.57 -5.22
CA VAL A 27 -3.58 6.60 -5.59
C VAL A 27 -3.02 5.21 -5.29
N LEU A 28 -3.67 4.50 -4.38
CA LEU A 28 -3.43 3.08 -4.12
C LEU A 28 -4.40 2.25 -4.94
N ALA A 29 -3.89 1.36 -5.78
CA ALA A 29 -4.72 0.48 -6.61
C ALA A 29 -4.38 -0.99 -6.35
N VAL A 30 -5.38 -1.80 -6.03
CA VAL A 30 -5.26 -3.26 -5.89
C VAL A 30 -5.87 -3.92 -7.12
N GLY A 31 -5.14 -4.84 -7.74
CA GLY A 31 -5.55 -5.62 -8.90
C GLY A 31 -4.52 -6.70 -9.26
N ASN A 32 -4.75 -7.42 -10.35
CA ASN A 32 -3.84 -8.48 -10.82
C ASN A 32 -2.84 -7.91 -11.82
N ASP A 33 -1.57 -8.34 -11.76
CA ASP A 33 -0.59 -7.97 -12.77
C ASP A 33 -0.84 -8.77 -14.05
N LYS A 34 -1.12 -8.06 -15.15
CA LYS A 34 -1.31 -8.67 -16.48
C LYS A 34 -0.04 -8.65 -17.32
N LYS A 35 1.05 -8.04 -16.82
CA LYS A 35 2.24 -7.71 -17.63
C LYS A 35 3.41 -8.67 -17.45
N GLY A 36 3.34 -9.64 -16.55
CA GLY A 36 4.44 -10.57 -16.27
C GLY A 36 3.94 -11.95 -15.86
N SER A 37 4.10 -12.94 -16.76
CA SER A 37 3.82 -14.36 -16.58
C SER A 37 2.35 -14.78 -16.47
N SER A 38 2.08 -16.03 -16.83
CA SER A 38 0.78 -16.69 -16.96
C SER A 38 -0.02 -16.87 -15.67
N SER A 39 0.43 -16.33 -14.54
CA SER A 39 -0.29 -16.35 -13.27
C SER A 39 -0.76 -14.94 -12.90
N GLU A 40 -2.07 -14.77 -12.72
CA GLU A 40 -2.67 -13.53 -12.22
C GLU A 40 -2.24 -13.26 -10.76
N GLU A 41 -1.04 -12.72 -10.55
CA GLU A 41 -0.56 -12.44 -9.21
C GLU A 41 -1.09 -11.09 -8.72
N PRO A 42 -1.69 -11.03 -7.53
CA PRO A 42 -2.24 -9.79 -7.01
C PRO A 42 -1.11 -8.82 -6.64
N ILE A 43 -1.28 -7.58 -7.07
CA ILE A 43 -0.38 -6.46 -6.81
C ILE A 43 -1.14 -5.29 -6.18
N ILE A 44 -0.39 -4.47 -5.46
CA ILE A 44 -0.79 -3.12 -5.09
C ILE A 44 0.15 -2.12 -5.77
N MET A 45 -0.43 -1.14 -6.44
CA MET A 45 0.28 -0.07 -7.11
C MET A 45 0.13 1.22 -6.32
N LEU A 46 1.26 1.86 -6.03
CA LEU A 46 1.38 3.15 -5.35
C LEU A 46 1.76 4.22 -6.38
N ILE A 47 0.79 5.03 -6.77
CA ILE A 47 1.00 6.12 -7.75
C ILE A 47 1.01 7.44 -6.99
N THR A 48 2.13 8.15 -7.01
CA THR A 48 2.28 9.43 -6.32
C THR A 48 2.38 10.57 -7.33
N ASN A 49 2.37 11.81 -6.86
CA ASN A 49 2.65 12.96 -7.73
C ASN A 49 4.09 12.98 -8.26
N SER A 50 5.05 12.49 -7.47
CA SER A 50 6.46 12.37 -7.85
C SER A 50 6.74 11.15 -8.72
N ASN A 51 5.94 10.09 -8.62
CA ASN A 51 6.08 8.86 -9.39
C ASN A 51 4.77 8.49 -10.10
N LYS A 52 4.60 9.03 -11.32
CA LYS A 52 3.41 8.79 -12.15
C LYS A 52 3.36 7.39 -12.78
N SER A 53 4.50 6.74 -12.98
CA SER A 53 4.54 5.35 -13.47
C SER A 53 4.12 4.33 -12.40
N GLY A 54 4.18 4.75 -11.13
CA GLY A 54 3.75 4.00 -9.97
C GLY A 54 4.79 2.96 -9.51
N THR A 55 4.81 2.69 -8.21
CA THR A 55 5.59 1.61 -7.61
C THR A 55 4.70 0.39 -7.44
N ARG A 56 5.14 -0.78 -7.90
CA ARG A 56 4.40 -2.05 -7.77
C ARG A 56 4.93 -2.83 -6.58
N TYR A 57 4.01 -3.37 -5.79
CA TYR A 57 4.32 -4.34 -4.75
C TYR A 57 3.49 -5.60 -5.01
N GLY A 58 4.16 -6.74 -5.13
CA GLY A 58 3.48 -8.04 -5.06
C GLY A 58 2.80 -8.17 -3.71
N LEU A 59 1.60 -8.75 -3.66
CA LEU A 59 0.87 -8.96 -2.40
C LEU A 59 1.13 -10.33 -1.79
N ARG A 60 1.18 -11.37 -2.64
CA ARG A 60 1.38 -12.76 -2.21
C ARG A 60 2.75 -12.92 -1.53
N LYS A 61 2.76 -13.46 -0.31
CA LYS A 61 3.95 -13.68 0.53
C LYS A 61 4.79 -12.43 0.83
N ASN A 62 4.32 -11.24 0.48
CA ASN A 62 5.08 -10.01 0.63
C ASN A 62 4.47 -9.05 1.66
N VAL A 63 3.18 -9.14 1.96
CA VAL A 63 2.58 -8.38 3.05
C VAL A 63 2.93 -9.07 4.38
N GLY A 64 3.72 -8.42 5.22
CA GLY A 64 4.08 -8.91 6.55
C GLY A 64 2.98 -8.67 7.57
N LYS A 65 2.60 -7.40 7.77
CA LYS A 65 1.55 -7.02 8.74
C LYS A 65 0.78 -5.80 8.27
N ILE A 66 -0.51 -5.76 8.59
CA ILE A 66 -1.36 -4.59 8.42
C ILE A 66 -1.71 -4.05 9.80
N PHE A 67 -1.32 -2.80 10.07
CA PHE A 67 -1.61 -2.11 11.32
C PHE A 67 -2.85 -1.24 11.16
N THR A 68 -3.88 -1.52 11.95
CA THR A 68 -5.20 -0.86 11.88
C THR A 68 -5.64 -0.24 13.21
N ARG A 69 -4.72 -0.08 14.17
CA ARG A 69 -5.02 0.50 15.50
C ARG A 69 -5.73 1.87 15.39
N PHE A 70 -5.38 2.65 14.37
CA PHE A 70 -5.88 4.00 14.14
C PHE A 70 -6.86 4.09 12.96
N LEU A 71 -7.51 2.98 12.60
CA LEU A 71 -8.44 2.95 11.47
C LEU A 71 -9.62 3.92 11.66
N ALA A 72 -10.10 4.08 12.90
CA ALA A 72 -11.16 5.04 13.24
C ALA A 72 -10.77 6.51 12.99
N GLU A 73 -9.47 6.80 12.90
CA GLU A 73 -8.93 8.12 12.54
C GLU A 73 -8.53 8.22 11.07
N GLY A 74 -8.88 7.22 10.24
CA GLY A 74 -8.53 7.19 8.82
C GLY A 74 -7.05 6.85 8.58
N LYS A 75 -6.40 6.15 9.51
CA LYS A 75 -4.98 5.80 9.44
C LYS A 75 -4.76 4.29 9.43
N ALA A 76 -3.87 3.83 8.56
CA ALA A 76 -3.40 2.45 8.55
C ALA A 76 -1.95 2.37 8.11
N THR A 77 -1.31 1.21 8.29
CA THR A 77 0.02 0.95 7.75
C THR A 77 0.08 -0.44 7.16
N ILE A 78 0.58 -0.55 5.94
CA ILE A 78 0.87 -1.84 5.28
C ILE A 78 2.39 -2.03 5.31
N SER A 79 2.82 -3.09 5.95
CA SER A 79 4.23 -3.46 6.04
C SER A 79 4.56 -4.51 5.00
N PHE A 80 5.47 -4.18 4.07
CA PHE A 80 5.95 -5.09 3.03
C PHE A 80 7.29 -5.72 3.44
N GLN A 81 7.54 -6.95 3.01
CA GLN A 81 8.81 -7.65 3.22
C GLN A 81 9.83 -7.27 2.14
N ILE A 82 9.39 -7.06 0.90
CA ILE A 82 10.22 -6.77 -0.26
C ILE A 82 9.55 -5.68 -1.11
N PRO A 83 10.16 -4.48 -1.21
CA PRO A 83 11.22 -3.99 -0.34
C PRO A 83 10.74 -3.87 1.13
N GLU A 84 11.66 -3.83 2.08
CA GLU A 84 11.38 -3.75 3.53
C GLU A 84 10.87 -2.36 3.95
N HIS A 85 9.72 -1.95 3.42
CA HIS A 85 9.15 -0.63 3.65
C HIS A 85 7.77 -0.73 4.31
N ASP A 86 7.44 0.28 5.09
CA ASP A 86 6.10 0.51 5.60
C ASP A 86 5.44 1.63 4.79
N VAL A 87 4.23 1.36 4.28
CA VAL A 87 3.39 2.36 3.63
C VAL A 87 2.34 2.81 4.64
N GLN A 88 2.54 3.99 5.20
CA GLN A 88 1.56 4.64 6.07
C GLN A 88 0.50 5.33 5.20
N ILE A 89 -0.77 5.17 5.55
CA ILE A 89 -1.92 5.62 4.77
C ILE A 89 -2.76 6.56 5.62
N LYS A 90 -3.17 7.69 5.05
CA LYS A 90 -4.21 8.59 5.55
C LYS A 90 -5.30 8.73 4.50
N SER A 91 -6.54 8.46 4.86
CA SER A 91 -7.70 8.65 3.99
C SER A 91 -8.96 8.82 4.83
N GLU A 92 -10.10 9.01 4.17
CA GLU A 92 -11.40 8.97 4.83
C GLU A 92 -11.68 7.55 5.37
N VAL A 93 -12.32 7.47 6.54
CA VAL A 93 -12.47 6.23 7.32
C VAL A 93 -13.23 5.15 6.54
N VAL A 94 -14.34 5.51 5.89
CA VAL A 94 -15.17 4.57 5.12
C VAL A 94 -14.39 4.04 3.91
N GLN A 95 -13.72 4.92 3.16
CA GLN A 95 -12.91 4.52 2.00
C GLN A 95 -11.74 3.62 2.40
N LEU A 96 -11.01 3.97 3.46
CA LEU A 96 -9.89 3.18 3.96
C LEU A 96 -10.36 1.81 4.45
N THR A 97 -11.48 1.77 5.18
CA THR A 97 -12.07 0.51 5.66
C THR A 97 -12.46 -0.39 4.50
N GLY A 98 -13.14 0.15 3.48
CA GLY A 98 -13.49 -0.60 2.26
C GLY A 98 -12.25 -1.13 1.54
N PHE A 99 -11.22 -0.29 1.39
CA PHE A 99 -9.97 -0.68 0.75
C PHE A 99 -9.28 -1.83 1.50
N LEU A 100 -9.19 -1.75 2.83
CA LEU A 100 -8.58 -2.80 3.65
C LEU A 100 -9.35 -4.11 3.62
N LYS A 101 -10.69 -4.06 3.53
CA LYS A 101 -11.52 -5.27 3.33
C LYS A 101 -11.19 -5.97 2.01
N VAL A 102 -11.10 -5.22 0.92
CA VAL A 102 -10.71 -5.78 -0.39
C VAL A 102 -9.28 -6.32 -0.35
N LEU A 103 -8.35 -5.58 0.25
CA LEU A 103 -6.97 -6.05 0.41
C LEU A 103 -6.91 -7.37 1.19
N ARG A 104 -7.69 -7.51 2.27
CA ARG A 104 -7.75 -8.78 3.02
C ARG A 104 -8.35 -9.93 2.20
N ALA A 105 -9.40 -9.69 1.43
CA ALA A 105 -9.98 -10.72 0.56
C ALA A 105 -8.95 -11.22 -0.47
N VAL A 106 -8.19 -10.30 -1.06
CA VAL A 106 -7.11 -10.64 -2.00
C VAL A 106 -5.99 -11.45 -1.33
N LEU A 107 -5.60 -11.10 -0.10
CA LEU A 107 -4.55 -11.81 0.64
C LEU A 107 -4.96 -13.20 1.13
N THR A 108 -6.25 -13.40 1.41
CA THR A 108 -6.79 -14.68 1.91
C THR A 108 -7.23 -15.62 0.79
N GLY A 109 -7.21 -15.18 -0.47
CA GLY A 109 -7.57 -15.99 -1.62
C GLY A 109 -9.07 -16.31 -1.63
N GLY A 110 -9.88 -15.25 -1.77
CA GLY A 110 -11.35 -15.31 -1.73
C GLY A 110 -11.99 -16.43 -2.55
#